data_AF-A0A5K0YG93-F1
#
_entry.id   AF-A0A5K0YG93-F1
#
_cell.length_a   1.000
_cell.length_b   1.000
_cell.length_c   1.000
_cell.angle_alpha   90.00
_cell.angle_beta   90.00
_cell.angle_gamma   90.00
#
_symmetry.space_group_name_H-M   'P 1'
#
loop_
_entity.id
_entity.type
_entity.pdbx_description
1 polymer ?
#
loop_
_entity_poly.entity_id
_entity_poly.type
_entity_poly.pdbx_seq_one_letter_code
_entity_poly.pdbx_strand_id
1 'polypeptide(L)'
;MRSSNMSGSIKNFFPNYTVAGAQPEIRIAMQSKDIVEAADETIGRWFYDASIPFNAANSYHYQPIADAIASVGRGYKMPSFHKLRGKILNNIVRDVKIYCNELKLSWKATGCRHQEQNI
;
A
#
# COMPACT_ATOMS: atom_id res chain seq x y z
N MET A 1 48.55 17.02 8.51
CA MET A 1 47.43 17.96 8.25
C MET A 1 46.15 17.13 8.16
N ARG A 2 45.17 17.43 9.02
CA ARG A 2 43.97 16.60 9.23
C ARG A 2 42.87 17.09 8.29
N SER A 3 42.41 16.23 7.39
CA SER A 3 41.32 16.52 6.45
C SER A 3 40.01 16.72 7.21
N SER A 4 39.39 17.90 7.09
CA SER A 4 38.12 18.23 7.72
C SER A 4 36.94 17.82 6.83
N ASN A 5 36.20 16.81 7.28
CA ASN A 5 34.94 16.34 6.70
C ASN A 5 33.89 17.46 6.64
N MET A 6 33.51 17.87 5.43
CA MET A 6 32.52 18.92 5.16
C MET A 6 31.08 18.38 5.10
N SER A 7 30.73 17.41 5.96
CA SER A 7 29.37 16.81 6.03
C SER A 7 28.40 17.60 6.94
N GLY A 8 28.87 18.68 7.57
CA GLY A 8 28.18 19.33 8.68
C GLY A 8 27.17 20.43 8.36
N SER A 9 27.07 20.92 7.11
CA SER A 9 26.47 22.27 6.90
C SER A 9 25.05 22.32 6.31
N ILE A 10 24.55 21.26 5.67
CA ILE A 10 23.24 21.32 4.98
C ILE A 10 22.08 21.08 5.95
N LYS A 11 22.31 20.35 7.05
CA LYS A 11 21.29 19.92 8.01
C LYS A 11 20.72 21.06 8.87
N ASN A 12 21.40 22.20 8.91
CA ASN A 12 21.04 23.34 9.76
C ASN A 12 20.39 24.50 8.97
N PHE A 13 20.34 24.41 7.63
CA PHE A 13 19.77 25.49 6.80
C PHE A 13 18.26 25.36 6.63
N PHE A 14 17.73 24.15 6.73
CA PHE A 14 16.31 23.88 6.56
C PHE A 14 15.69 23.33 7.85
N PRO A 15 14.55 23.86 8.33
CA PRO A 15 13.85 23.30 9.48
C PRO A 15 13.49 21.82 9.24
N ASN A 16 13.54 20.99 10.28
CA ASN A 16 13.19 19.56 10.20
C ASN A 16 11.74 19.38 9.71
N TYR A 17 11.57 19.16 8.40
CA TYR A 17 10.25 19.01 7.76
C TYR A 17 9.55 17.68 8.06
N THR A 18 10.09 16.88 8.98
CA THR A 18 9.46 15.67 9.54
C THR A 18 8.30 15.98 10.51
N VAL A 19 7.74 17.20 10.45
CA VAL A 19 6.59 17.64 11.24
C VAL A 19 5.27 17.23 10.57
N ALA A 20 4.28 16.89 11.40
CA ALA A 20 2.91 16.65 10.96
C ALA A 20 2.34 17.91 10.29
N GLY A 21 2.09 17.85 8.98
CA GLY A 21 1.61 18.96 8.15
C GLY A 21 2.47 19.30 6.93
N ALA A 22 3.64 18.66 6.77
CA ALA A 22 4.45 18.83 5.56
C ALA A 22 3.77 18.21 4.32
N GLN A 23 3.96 18.83 3.15
CA GLN A 23 3.43 18.31 1.88
C GLN A 23 3.99 16.89 1.61
N PRO A 24 3.11 15.88 1.38
CA PRO A 24 3.53 14.49 1.26
C PRO A 24 4.55 14.24 0.13
N GLU A 25 4.37 14.92 -1.00
CA GLU A 25 5.19 14.77 -2.20
C GLU A 25 6.63 15.27 -1.97
N ILE A 26 6.77 16.47 -1.38
CA ILE A 26 8.08 17.03 -1.00
C ILE A 26 8.75 16.12 0.03
N ARG A 27 7.98 15.58 0.99
CA ARG A 27 8.52 14.63 1.98
C ARG A 27 9.10 13.39 1.32
N ILE A 28 8.43 12.78 0.34
CA ILE A 28 8.93 11.60 -0.38
C ILE A 28 10.23 11.93 -1.12
N ALA A 29 10.24 13.04 -1.87
CA ALA A 29 11.43 13.49 -2.60
C ALA A 29 12.64 13.81 -1.69
N MET A 30 12.39 14.11 -0.42
CA MET A 30 13.41 14.41 0.60
C MET A 30 13.75 13.23 1.51
N GLN A 31 13.11 12.07 1.37
CA GLN A 31 13.53 10.88 2.12
C GLN A 31 14.91 10.45 1.63
N SER A 32 15.81 10.09 2.55
CA SER A 32 17.10 9.57 2.14
C SER A 32 16.89 8.26 1.38
N LYS A 33 17.62 8.10 0.28
CA LYS A 33 17.63 6.88 -0.53
C LYS A 33 17.74 5.63 0.36
N ASP A 34 18.58 5.69 1.39
CA ASP A 34 18.81 4.61 2.36
C ASP A 34 17.54 4.19 3.13
N ILE A 35 16.61 5.10 3.42
CA ILE A 35 15.36 4.78 4.14
C ILE A 35 14.38 4.07 3.21
N VAL A 36 14.29 4.54 1.97
CA VAL A 36 13.44 3.92 0.94
C VAL A 36 13.96 2.52 0.62
N GLU A 37 15.26 2.38 0.42
CA GLU A 37 15.92 1.10 0.14
C GLU A 37 15.73 0.10 1.30
N ALA A 38 15.84 0.54 2.55
CA ALA A 38 15.57 -0.31 3.71
C ALA A 38 14.10 -0.77 3.80
N ALA A 39 13.14 0.08 3.40
CA ALA A 39 11.74 -0.28 3.34
C ALA A 39 11.48 -1.32 2.24
N ASP A 40 12.03 -1.09 1.04
CA ASP A 40 11.92 -2.00 -0.10
C ASP A 40 12.56 -3.36 0.21
N GLU A 41 13.73 -3.39 0.84
CA GLU A 41 14.39 -4.62 1.28
C GLU A 41 13.54 -5.39 2.30
N THR A 42 12.91 -4.68 3.25
CA THR A 42 12.01 -5.29 4.24
C THR A 42 10.80 -5.94 3.57
N ILE A 43 10.21 -5.28 2.57
CA ILE A 43 9.10 -5.83 1.79
C ILE A 43 9.56 -7.04 0.98
N GLY A 44 10.71 -6.95 0.30
CA GLY A 44 11.29 -8.04 -0.47
C GLY A 44 11.58 -9.29 0.38
N ARG A 45 12.14 -9.11 1.58
CA ARG A 45 12.36 -10.20 2.55
C ARG A 45 11.05 -10.88 2.96
N TRP A 46 9.99 -10.11 3.20
CA TRP A 46 8.67 -10.67 3.52
C TRP A 46 8.07 -11.45 2.34
N PHE A 47 8.20 -10.94 1.10
CA PHE A 47 7.78 -11.67 -0.11
C PHE A 47 8.47 -13.03 -0.22
N TYR A 48 9.79 -13.06 -0.01
CA TYR A 48 10.58 -14.28 -0.07
C TYR A 48 10.20 -15.27 1.04
N ASP A 49 10.17 -14.82 2.29
CA ASP A 49 9.85 -15.67 3.47
C ASP A 49 8.44 -16.26 3.38
N ALA A 50 7.44 -15.44 3.02
CA ALA A 50 6.07 -15.88 2.87
C ALA A 50 5.78 -16.61 1.55
N SER A 51 6.79 -16.82 0.70
CA SER A 51 6.67 -17.44 -0.63
C SER A 51 5.58 -16.78 -1.50
N ILE A 52 5.48 -15.45 -1.43
CA ILE A 52 4.50 -14.67 -2.19
C ILE A 52 5.03 -14.48 -3.61
N PRO A 53 4.29 -14.87 -4.66
CA PRO A 53 4.72 -14.64 -6.03
C PRO A 53 4.81 -13.13 -6.32
N PHE A 54 5.85 -12.70 -7.04
CA PHE A 54 6.08 -11.27 -7.34
C PHE A 54 4.94 -10.61 -8.13
N ASN A 55 4.10 -11.40 -8.83
CA ASN A 55 2.91 -10.88 -9.50
C ASN A 55 1.91 -10.22 -8.52
N ALA A 56 1.98 -10.51 -7.22
CA ALA A 56 1.15 -9.87 -6.20
C ALA A 56 1.40 -8.36 -6.11
N ALA A 57 2.58 -7.87 -6.50
CA ALA A 57 2.89 -6.45 -6.56
C ALA A 57 2.07 -5.71 -7.64
N ASN A 58 1.53 -6.42 -8.64
CA ASN A 58 0.63 -5.85 -9.65
C ASN A 58 -0.83 -5.78 -9.19
N SER A 59 -1.13 -6.23 -7.96
CA SER A 59 -2.48 -6.13 -7.41
C SER A 59 -2.86 -4.66 -7.20
N TYR A 60 -4.12 -4.32 -7.49
CA TYR A 60 -4.70 -3.00 -7.15
C TYR A 60 -4.54 -2.65 -5.66
N HIS A 61 -4.39 -3.64 -4.79
CA HIS A 61 -4.24 -3.45 -3.36
C HIS A 61 -2.79 -3.20 -2.90
N TYR A 62 -1.79 -3.36 -3.76
CA TYR A 62 -0.38 -3.33 -3.35
C TYR A 62 0.05 -1.96 -2.79
N GLN A 63 -0.08 -0.90 -3.57
CA GLN A 63 0.23 0.46 -3.11
C GLN A 63 -0.70 0.94 -1.97
N PRO A 64 -2.02 0.70 -2.02
CA PRO A 64 -2.92 1.06 -0.92
C PRO A 64 -2.54 0.48 0.46
N ILE A 65 -1.87 -0.67 0.52
CA ILE A 65 -1.37 -1.21 1.80
C ILE A 65 -0.33 -0.27 2.40
N ALA A 66 0.64 0.19 1.61
CA ALA A 66 1.68 1.11 2.08
C ALA A 66 1.08 2.45 2.52
N ASP A 67 0.15 3.00 1.74
CA ASP A 67 -0.52 4.26 2.05
C ASP A 67 -1.34 4.16 3.35
N ALA A 68 -2.08 3.06 3.52
CA ALA A 68 -2.83 2.79 4.74
C ALA A 68 -1.90 2.70 5.97
N ILE A 69 -0.78 1.97 5.87
CA ILE A 69 0.21 1.89 6.96
C ILE A 69 0.80 3.27 7.27
N ALA A 70 1.17 4.03 6.24
CA ALA A 70 1.76 5.36 6.38
C ALA A 70 0.78 6.36 7.03
N SER A 71 -0.52 6.28 6.69
CA SER A 71 -1.56 7.14 7.27
C SER A 71 -1.80 6.90 8.76
N VAL A 72 -1.64 5.66 9.24
CA VAL A 72 -1.70 5.37 10.69
C VAL A 72 -0.43 5.87 11.38
N GLY A 73 0.71 5.74 10.72
CA GLY A 73 2.00 6.23 11.20
C GLY A 73 2.74 5.26 12.12
N ARG A 74 3.74 5.79 12.82
CA ARG A 74 4.63 4.98 13.67
C ARG A 74 3.88 4.30 14.80
N GLY A 75 4.21 3.05 15.07
CA GLY A 75 3.57 2.24 16.11
C GLY A 75 2.38 1.41 15.62
N TYR A 76 2.01 1.51 14.33
CA TYR A 76 1.07 0.57 13.74
C TYR A 76 1.59 -0.86 13.86
N LYS A 77 0.71 -1.75 14.31
CA LYS A 77 0.97 -3.20 14.35
C LYS A 77 0.18 -3.85 13.25
N MET A 78 0.89 -4.57 12.37
CA MET A 78 0.27 -5.37 11.33
C MET A 78 -0.77 -6.34 11.92
N PRO A 79 -1.86 -6.64 11.19
CA PRO A 79 -2.87 -7.60 11.66
C PRO A 79 -2.26 -8.97 11.94
N SER A 80 -2.68 -9.61 13.04
CA SER A 80 -2.26 -10.98 13.34
C SER A 80 -2.90 -11.98 12.37
N PHE A 81 -2.28 -13.16 12.24
CA PHE A 81 -2.79 -14.27 11.43
C PHE A 81 -4.27 -14.59 11.71
N HIS A 82 -4.67 -14.68 12.98
CA HIS A 82 -6.05 -14.96 13.37
C HIS A 82 -7.01 -13.83 12.96
N LYS A 83 -6.56 -12.57 13.05
CA LYS A 83 -7.36 -11.41 12.63
C LYS A 83 -7.55 -11.39 11.11
N LEU A 84 -6.50 -11.71 10.35
CA LEU A 84 -6.54 -11.85 8.90
C LEU A 84 -7.49 -12.96 8.46
N ARG A 85 -7.26 -14.19 8.93
CA ARG A 85 -8.05 -15.37 8.55
C ARG A 85 -9.51 -15.30 9.03
N GLY A 86 -9.75 -14.68 10.18
CA GLY A 86 -11.08 -14.55 10.76
C GLY A 86 -11.80 -13.32 10.26
N LYS A 87 -11.69 -12.23 11.03
CA LYS A 87 -12.52 -11.03 10.85
C LYS A 87 -12.32 -10.35 9.50
N ILE A 88 -11.07 -10.16 9.07
CA ILE A 88 -10.76 -9.40 7.84
C ILE A 88 -11.24 -10.18 6.60
N LEU A 89 -10.89 -11.47 6.49
CA LEU A 89 -11.34 -12.29 5.37
C LEU A 89 -12.87 -12.39 5.29
N ASN A 90 -13.55 -12.58 6.42
CA ASN A 90 -15.02 -12.63 6.44
C ASN A 90 -15.66 -11.32 5.97
N ASN A 91 -15.08 -10.17 6.33
CA ASN A 91 -15.56 -8.88 5.85
C ASN A 91 -15.39 -8.77 4.32
N ILE A 92 -14.20 -9.10 3.79
CA ILE A 92 -13.94 -9.08 2.35
C ILE A 92 -14.93 -9.98 1.59
N VAL A 93 -15.14 -11.21 2.06
CA VAL A 93 -16.09 -12.16 1.46
C VAL A 93 -17.51 -11.59 1.45
N ARG A 94 -17.93 -10.93 2.53
CA ARG A 94 -19.24 -10.30 2.61
C ARG A 94 -19.37 -9.14 1.62
N ASP A 95 -18.35 -8.28 1.54
CA ASP A 95 -18.38 -7.10 0.66
C ASP A 95 -18.41 -7.53 -0.82
N VAL A 96 -17.64 -8.57 -1.20
CA VAL A 96 -17.70 -9.18 -2.53
C VAL A 96 -19.08 -9.78 -2.82
N LYS A 97 -19.70 -10.46 -1.85
CA LYS A 97 -21.06 -11.00 -2.03
C LYS A 97 -22.10 -9.91 -2.28
N ILE A 98 -22.00 -8.78 -1.57
CA ILE A 98 -22.89 -7.63 -1.77
C ILE A 98 -22.72 -7.10 -3.20
N TYR A 99 -21.47 -6.86 -3.62
CA TYR A 99 -21.18 -6.39 -4.97
C TYR A 99 -21.70 -7.35 -6.06
N CYS A 100 -21.49 -8.67 -5.91
CA CYS A 100 -22.05 -9.65 -6.84
C CYS A 100 -23.58 -9.63 -6.89
N ASN A 101 -24.25 -9.39 -5.78
CA ASN A 101 -25.71 -9.30 -5.75
C ASN A 101 -26.21 -8.03 -6.44
N GLU A 102 -25.53 -6.90 -6.25
CA GLU A 102 -25.84 -5.66 -6.97
C GLU A 102 -25.68 -5.83 -8.49
N LEU A 103 -24.61 -6.50 -8.95
CA LEU A 103 -24.44 -6.85 -10.35
C LEU A 103 -25.55 -7.76 -10.89
N LYS A 104 -25.98 -8.75 -10.11
CA LYS A 104 -27.11 -9.61 -10.50
C LYS A 104 -28.41 -8.83 -10.63
N LEU A 105 -28.65 -7.87 -9.74
CA LEU A 105 -29.82 -7.00 -9.80
C LEU A 105 -29.76 -6.07 -11.01
N SER A 106 -28.60 -5.47 -11.29
CA SER A 106 -28.43 -4.62 -12.47
C SER A 106 -28.61 -5.41 -13.77
N TRP A 107 -28.10 -6.64 -13.87
CA TRP A 107 -28.34 -7.50 -15.03
C TRP A 107 -29.81 -7.85 -15.24
N LYS A 108 -30.57 -8.11 -14.17
CA LYS A 108 -32.02 -8.32 -14.25
C LYS A 108 -32.76 -7.06 -14.70
N ALA A 109 -32.32 -5.89 -14.25
CA ALA A 109 -32.97 -4.62 -14.56
C ALA A 109 -32.66 -4.09 -15.97
N THR A 110 -31.40 -4.21 -16.41
CA THR A 110 -30.95 -3.70 -17.72
C THR A 110 -31.20 -4.70 -18.84
N GLY A 111 -31.49 -5.97 -18.53
CA GLY A 111 -31.88 -6.97 -19.52
C GLY A 111 -30.89 -7.00 -20.69
N CYS A 112 -29.60 -7.21 -20.41
CA CYS A 112 -28.66 -7.55 -21.47
C CYS A 112 -29.13 -8.86 -22.11
N ARG A 113 -30.01 -8.72 -23.11
CA ARG A 113 -30.18 -9.70 -24.18
C ARG A 113 -28.77 -9.92 -24.70
N HIS A 114 -28.21 -11.09 -24.44
CA HIS A 114 -27.25 -11.64 -25.38
C HIS A 114 -27.88 -11.44 -26.75
N GLN A 115 -27.27 -10.62 -27.59
CA GLN A 115 -27.54 -10.67 -29.01
C GLN A 115 -27.03 -12.03 -29.46
N GLU A 116 -27.88 -13.06 -29.34
CA GLU A 116 -27.97 -14.08 -30.37
C GLU A 116 -28.51 -13.36 -31.61
N GLN A 117 -27.61 -12.68 -32.33
CA GLN A 117 -27.81 -12.47 -33.75
C GLN A 117 -27.38 -13.76 -34.43
N ASN A 118 -28.35 -14.45 -35.03
CA ASN A 118 -28.13 -15.35 -36.14
C ASN A 118 -27.17 -14.72 -37.15
N ILE A 119 -25.99 -15.32 -37.33
CA ILE A 119 -25.39 -15.64 -38.64
C ILE A 119 -24.70 -17.00 -38.48
#